data_AF-A0AAV8H1Z0-F1
#
_entry.id   AF-A0AAV8H1Z0-F1
#
_cell.length_a   1.000
_cell.length_b   1.000
_cell.length_c   1.000
_cell.angle_alpha   90.00
_cell.angle_beta   90.00
_cell.angle_gamma   90.00
#
_symmetry.space_group_name_H-M   'P 1'
#
loop_
_entity.id
_entity.type
_entity.pdbx_description
1 polymer ?
#
loop_
_entity_poly.entity_id
_entity_poly.type
_entity_poly.pdbx_seq_one_letter_code
_entity_poly.pdbx_strand_id
1 'polypeptide(L)'
;MPFFSLLLLSCLDLFYYSTLYNLLLSLRLLKMLDSMKGGALPLSSLNHISLLCRSVEDSLNFYQNVLGFTPIRRPGSLDFDGAWLFKYGIGIHLLQSPDPEAIPRKTEINPKDNHISFQCESMALVEKKLDELNIDYIQQRVEEGGIYVDQLFFHDPDGFMIEICNCDNLPVIPLRGGEQVMVCKRVNLGIMPQQKLAMQYASTEESHITCA
;
A
#
# COMPACT_ATOMS: atom_id res chain seq x y z
N MET A 1 -40.07 -11.37 36.28
CA MET A 1 -38.69 -11.92 36.19
C MET A 1 -38.12 -11.84 34.75
N PRO A 2 -37.89 -10.64 34.16
CA PRO A 2 -36.93 -10.55 33.04
C PRO A 2 -35.79 -9.53 33.27
N PHE A 3 -35.91 -8.62 34.24
CA PHE A 3 -34.95 -7.52 34.43
C PHE A 3 -33.58 -7.93 35.00
N PHE A 4 -33.51 -9.02 35.77
CA PHE A 4 -32.24 -9.48 36.36
C PHE A 4 -31.32 -10.19 35.35
N SER A 5 -31.86 -10.77 34.29
CA SER A 5 -31.08 -11.50 33.29
C SER A 5 -30.31 -10.55 32.35
N LEU A 6 -30.91 -9.43 31.94
CA LEU A 6 -30.24 -8.45 31.07
C LEU A 6 -29.04 -7.76 31.75
N LEU A 7 -29.13 -7.48 33.05
CA LEU A 7 -28.05 -6.80 33.78
C LEU A 7 -26.79 -7.66 33.89
N LEU A 8 -26.95 -8.96 34.14
CA LEU A 8 -25.84 -9.93 34.21
C LEU A 8 -25.15 -10.13 32.85
N LEU A 9 -25.90 -10.18 31.76
CA LEU A 9 -25.36 -10.24 30.40
C LEU A 9 -24.50 -8.99 30.09
N SER A 10 -25.01 -7.78 30.39
CA SER A 10 -24.25 -6.54 30.17
C SER A 10 -22.96 -6.44 31.00
N CYS A 11 -22.94 -7.01 32.20
CA CYS A 11 -21.78 -6.99 33.08
C CYS A 11 -20.70 -7.99 32.62
N LEU A 12 -21.10 -9.20 32.20
CA LEU A 12 -20.19 -10.18 31.61
C LEU A 12 -19.56 -9.66 30.31
N ASP A 13 -20.34 -8.95 29.48
CA ASP A 13 -19.82 -8.27 28.28
C ASP A 13 -18.77 -7.22 28.64
N LEU A 14 -19.02 -6.35 29.64
CA LEU A 14 -18.06 -5.34 30.08
C LEU A 14 -16.75 -5.96 30.63
N PHE A 15 -16.82 -7.04 31.40
CA PHE A 15 -15.65 -7.76 31.88
C PHE A 15 -14.87 -8.44 30.74
N TYR A 16 -15.57 -9.02 29.77
CA TYR A 16 -14.96 -9.62 28.57
C TYR A 16 -14.27 -8.57 27.70
N TYR A 17 -14.92 -7.44 27.41
CA TYR A 17 -14.31 -6.34 26.65
C TYR A 17 -13.11 -5.73 27.37
N SER A 18 -13.18 -5.58 28.69
CA SER A 18 -12.07 -5.07 29.51
C SER A 18 -10.86 -6.02 29.50
N THR A 19 -11.10 -7.32 29.67
CA THR A 19 -10.02 -8.33 29.62
C THR A 19 -9.41 -8.44 28.23
N LEU A 20 -10.23 -8.40 27.16
CA LEU A 20 -9.74 -8.40 25.78
C LEU A 20 -8.93 -7.13 25.45
N TYR A 21 -9.37 -5.95 25.92
CA TYR A 21 -8.64 -4.70 25.77
C TYR A 21 -7.28 -4.74 26.50
N ASN A 22 -7.25 -5.24 27.74
CA ASN A 22 -6.01 -5.38 28.50
C ASN A 22 -5.04 -6.38 27.86
N LEU A 23 -5.55 -7.47 27.26
CA LEU A 23 -4.74 -8.43 26.50
C LEU A 23 -4.17 -7.81 25.21
N LEU A 24 -4.97 -7.02 24.48
CA LEU A 24 -4.48 -6.29 23.30
C LEU A 24 -3.42 -5.25 23.67
N LEU A 25 -3.60 -4.56 24.80
CA LEU A 25 -2.63 -3.58 25.30
C LEU A 25 -1.32 -4.25 25.74
N SER A 26 -1.39 -5.40 26.42
CA SER A 26 -0.20 -6.15 26.84
C SER A 26 0.56 -6.73 25.64
N LEU A 27 -0.15 -7.25 24.62
CA LEU A 27 0.45 -7.69 23.36
C LEU A 27 1.13 -6.55 22.61
N ARG A 28 0.56 -5.34 22.62
CA ARG A 28 1.16 -4.15 22.03
C ARG A 28 2.42 -3.72 22.78
N LEU A 29 2.39 -3.76 24.12
CA LEU A 29 3.55 -3.44 24.96
C LEU A 29 4.67 -4.46 24.77
N LEU A 30 4.35 -5.75 24.66
CA LEU A 30 5.31 -6.82 24.36
C LEU A 30 5.99 -6.60 23.00
N LYS A 31 5.23 -6.28 21.95
CA LYS A 31 5.79 -5.93 20.63
C LYS A 31 6.70 -4.70 20.69
N MET A 32 6.34 -3.69 21.48
CA MET A 32 7.18 -2.50 21.66
C MET A 32 8.48 -2.84 22.40
N LEU A 33 8.41 -3.64 23.47
CA LEU A 33 9.59 -4.07 24.23
C LEU A 33 10.53 -4.94 23.39
N ASP A 34 9.98 -5.81 22.55
CA ASP A 34 10.76 -6.65 21.63
C ASP A 34 11.45 -5.79 20.56
N SER A 35 10.73 -4.81 20.02
CA SER A 35 11.29 -3.81 19.10
C SER A 35 12.39 -2.95 19.72
N MET A 36 12.44 -2.79 21.05
CA MET A 36 13.50 -2.05 21.76
C MET A 36 14.73 -2.90 22.08
N LYS A 37 14.68 -4.23 21.92
CA LYS A 37 15.81 -5.13 22.19
C LYS A 37 16.76 -5.29 20.99
N GLY A 38 16.30 -4.98 19.78
CA GLY A 38 17.11 -5.04 18.56
C GLY A 38 17.87 -3.74 18.29
N GLY A 39 19.03 -3.82 17.64
CA GLY A 39 19.78 -2.66 17.16
C GLY A 39 19.20 -1.97 15.92
N ALA A 40 18.05 -2.42 15.42
CA ALA A 40 17.39 -1.92 14.23
C ALA A 40 16.27 -0.91 14.55
N LEU A 41 15.88 -0.09 13.57
CA LEU A 41 14.76 0.85 13.72
C LEU A 41 13.43 0.10 13.95
N PRO A 42 12.53 0.63 14.79
CA PRO A 42 11.23 0.01 15.11
C PRO A 42 10.21 0.21 13.98
N LEU A 43 10.45 -0.43 12.83
CA LEU A 43 9.60 -0.30 11.63
C LEU A 43 8.51 -1.38 11.61
N SER A 44 7.32 -1.03 11.12
CA SER A 44 6.19 -1.96 11.02
C SER A 44 5.99 -2.49 9.59
N SER A 45 6.05 -1.62 8.60
CA SER A 45 5.82 -1.94 7.19
C SER A 45 6.26 -0.77 6.29
N LEU A 46 6.40 -1.03 4.99
CA LEU A 46 6.48 0.02 3.98
C LEU A 46 5.18 0.82 3.99
N ASN A 47 5.26 2.13 4.24
CA ASN A 47 4.09 3.00 4.32
C ASN A 47 3.65 3.51 2.95
N HIS A 48 4.58 4.12 2.21
CA HIS A 48 4.34 4.62 0.86
C HIS A 48 5.64 4.67 0.07
N ILE A 49 5.50 4.79 -1.24
CA ILE A 49 6.57 5.20 -2.16
C ILE A 49 6.26 6.60 -2.69
N SER A 50 7.29 7.37 -2.98
CA SER A 50 7.20 8.72 -3.52
C SER A 50 7.81 8.74 -4.91
N LEU A 51 7.06 9.20 -5.90
CA LEU A 51 7.46 9.22 -7.30
C LEU A 51 7.36 10.65 -7.83
N LEU A 52 8.46 11.12 -8.41
CA LEU A 52 8.49 12.37 -9.15
C LEU A 52 7.96 12.07 -10.56
N CYS A 53 6.99 12.85 -11.01
CA CYS A 53 6.32 12.67 -12.28
C CYS A 53 6.34 13.96 -13.11
N ARG A 54 6.23 13.82 -14.42
CA ARG A 54 6.10 14.97 -15.32
C ARG A 54 4.69 15.55 -15.30
N SER A 55 3.70 14.69 -15.12
CA SER A 55 2.28 14.99 -15.21
C SER A 55 1.54 14.17 -14.17
N VAL A 56 0.98 14.84 -13.15
CA VAL A 56 0.17 14.16 -12.13
C VAL A 56 -1.04 13.49 -12.75
N GLU A 57 -1.63 14.07 -13.79
CA GLU A 57 -2.78 13.49 -14.50
C GLU A 57 -2.43 12.16 -15.18
N ASP A 58 -1.33 12.12 -15.94
CA ASP A 58 -0.91 10.91 -16.66
C ASP A 58 -0.52 9.80 -15.69
N SER A 59 0.28 10.12 -14.67
CA SER A 59 0.65 9.17 -13.63
C SER A 59 -0.57 8.69 -12.83
N LEU A 60 -1.49 9.59 -12.45
CA LEU A 60 -2.72 9.22 -11.76
C LEU A 60 -3.54 8.22 -12.59
N ASN A 61 -3.73 8.52 -13.88
CA ASN A 61 -4.42 7.64 -14.81
C ASN A 61 -3.76 6.26 -14.91
N PHE A 62 -2.43 6.21 -15.01
CA PHE A 62 -1.69 4.96 -15.06
C PHE A 62 -1.83 4.16 -13.76
N TYR A 63 -1.51 4.75 -12.60
CA TYR A 63 -1.53 4.04 -11.33
C TYR A 63 -2.94 3.60 -10.94
N GLN A 64 -3.96 4.38 -11.30
CA GLN A 64 -5.35 4.02 -11.07
C GLN A 64 -5.85 2.93 -12.03
N ASN A 65 -5.63 3.08 -13.34
CA ASN A 65 -6.30 2.22 -14.33
C ASN A 65 -5.49 0.99 -14.72
N VAL A 66 -4.15 1.06 -14.61
CA VAL A 66 -3.25 -0.07 -14.92
C VAL A 66 -2.97 -0.88 -13.66
N LEU A 67 -2.47 -0.24 -12.60
CA LEU A 67 -2.14 -0.92 -11.34
C LEU A 67 -3.31 -1.00 -10.35
N GLY A 68 -4.42 -0.32 -10.67
CA GLY A 68 -5.67 -0.44 -9.93
C GLY A 68 -5.72 0.34 -8.62
N PHE A 69 -4.79 1.26 -8.36
CA PHE A 69 -4.76 2.05 -7.12
C PHE A 69 -5.98 2.97 -6.98
N THR A 70 -6.33 3.33 -5.74
CA THR A 70 -7.44 4.26 -5.47
C THR A 70 -6.90 5.61 -5.03
N PRO A 71 -7.25 6.73 -5.70
CA PRO A 71 -6.92 8.07 -5.20
C PRO A 71 -7.54 8.33 -3.84
N ILE A 72 -6.79 8.98 -2.96
CA ILE A 72 -7.22 9.34 -1.59
C ILE A 72 -7.04 10.83 -1.33
N ARG A 73 -7.71 11.33 -0.28
CA ARG A 73 -7.61 12.73 0.12
C ARG A 73 -6.18 13.10 0.49
N ARG A 74 -5.66 14.13 -0.16
CA ARG A 74 -4.37 14.76 0.14
C ARG A 74 -4.53 15.84 1.24
N PRO A 75 -3.58 15.99 2.17
CA PRO A 75 -3.56 17.11 3.11
C PRO A 75 -3.49 18.45 2.37
N GLY A 76 -4.34 19.40 2.76
CA GLY A 76 -4.40 20.72 2.12
C GLY A 76 -3.20 21.63 2.40
N SER A 77 -2.35 21.27 3.36
CA SER A 77 -1.13 22.03 3.69
C SER A 77 0.03 21.82 2.71
N LEU A 78 -0.13 20.93 1.72
CA LEU A 78 0.90 20.63 0.74
C LEU A 78 0.71 21.52 -0.51
N ASP A 79 1.58 22.50 -0.66
CA ASP A 79 1.53 23.54 -1.69
C ASP A 79 2.40 23.17 -2.91
N PHE A 80 2.01 22.10 -3.60
CA PHE A 80 2.60 21.64 -4.86
C PHE A 80 1.60 20.75 -5.59
N ASP A 81 1.79 20.57 -6.90
CA ASP A 81 0.95 19.66 -7.69
C ASP A 81 1.30 18.21 -7.36
N GLY A 82 0.32 17.44 -6.90
CA GLY A 82 0.54 16.06 -6.50
C GLY A 82 -0.74 15.31 -6.18
N ALA A 83 -0.65 13.99 -6.16
CA ALA A 83 -1.77 13.10 -5.85
C ALA A 83 -1.33 11.98 -4.91
N TRP A 84 -2.25 11.54 -4.05
CA TRP A 84 -2.03 10.39 -3.16
C TRP A 84 -2.95 9.26 -3.60
N LEU A 85 -2.40 8.06 -3.73
CA LEU A 85 -3.14 6.85 -4.01
C LEU A 85 -2.83 5.76 -2.98
N PHE A 86 -3.75 4.83 -2.78
CA PHE A 86 -3.58 3.73 -1.83
C PHE A 86 -4.17 2.43 -2.34
N LYS A 87 -3.41 1.33 -2.22
CA LYS A 87 -3.87 -0.05 -2.43
C LYS A 87 -2.81 -1.05 -1.93
N TYR A 88 -3.19 -2.32 -1.77
CA TYR A 88 -2.28 -3.41 -1.38
C TYR A 88 -1.55 -3.18 -0.05
N GLY A 89 -2.08 -2.29 0.80
CA GLY A 89 -1.47 -1.86 2.06
C GLY A 89 -0.33 -0.85 1.91
N ILE A 90 -0.13 -0.24 0.74
CA ILE A 90 0.90 0.78 0.48
C ILE A 90 0.30 2.03 -0.16
N GLY A 91 0.88 3.19 0.15
CA GLY A 91 0.60 4.45 -0.53
C GLY A 91 1.51 4.70 -1.73
N ILE A 92 1.02 5.42 -2.73
CA ILE A 92 1.83 6.07 -3.77
C ILE A 92 1.58 7.56 -3.68
N HIS A 93 2.65 8.33 -3.46
CA HIS A 93 2.62 9.79 -3.53
C HIS A 93 3.23 10.22 -4.86
N LEU A 94 2.43 10.85 -5.71
CA LEU A 94 2.86 11.47 -6.95
C LEU A 94 3.17 12.94 -6.68
N LEU A 95 4.34 13.40 -7.13
CA LEU A 95 4.78 14.79 -7.03
C LEU A 95 5.13 15.27 -8.43
N GLN A 96 4.46 16.31 -8.91
CA GLN A 96 4.80 16.91 -10.20
C GLN A 96 6.13 17.65 -10.08
N SER A 97 7.06 17.40 -11.00
CA SER A 97 8.27 18.19 -11.10
C SER A 97 7.96 19.59 -11.63
N PRO A 98 8.56 20.65 -11.07
CA PRO A 98 8.52 21.98 -11.68
C PRO A 98 9.33 22.07 -12.98
N ASP A 99 10.22 21.10 -13.21
CA ASP A 99 10.95 20.91 -14.47
C ASP A 99 10.72 19.48 -15.00
N PRO A 100 9.63 19.25 -15.76
CA PRO A 100 9.31 17.93 -16.32
C PRO A 100 10.35 17.42 -17.33
N GLU A 101 11.10 18.30 -17.98
CA GLU A 101 12.10 17.89 -18.98
C GLU A 101 13.39 17.40 -18.32
N ALA A 102 13.63 17.74 -17.05
CA ALA A 102 14.72 17.18 -16.26
C ALA A 102 14.48 15.72 -15.82
N ILE A 103 13.25 15.20 -15.93
CA ILE A 103 12.96 13.80 -15.61
C ILE A 103 13.45 12.92 -16.78
N PRO A 104 14.43 12.02 -16.56
CA PRO A 104 14.95 11.19 -17.63
C PRO A 104 13.89 10.24 -18.16
N ARG A 105 13.64 10.27 -19.46
CA ARG A 105 12.79 9.28 -20.13
C ARG A 105 13.59 8.01 -20.39
N LYS A 106 13.28 6.95 -19.65
CA LYS A 106 13.81 5.61 -19.94
C LYS A 106 12.88 4.91 -20.92
N THR A 107 13.43 4.53 -22.07
CA THR A 107 12.69 3.80 -23.11
C THR A 107 13.05 2.32 -23.15
N GLU A 108 14.28 1.97 -22.80
CA GLU A 108 14.72 0.58 -22.70
C GLU A 108 14.26 -0.05 -21.38
N ILE A 109 13.56 -1.18 -21.46
CA ILE A 109 13.16 -1.95 -20.29
C ILE A 109 14.37 -2.79 -19.83
N ASN A 110 14.95 -2.43 -18.69
CA ASN A 110 16.11 -3.11 -18.09
C ASN A 110 15.72 -3.73 -16.74
N PRO A 111 15.63 -5.08 -16.61
CA PRO A 111 15.28 -5.75 -15.35
C PRO A 111 16.19 -5.43 -14.16
N LYS A 112 17.38 -4.86 -14.41
CA LYS A 112 18.36 -4.50 -13.39
C LYS A 112 18.19 -3.09 -12.84
N ASP A 113 17.28 -2.29 -13.39
CA ASP A 113 16.99 -0.95 -12.88
C ASP A 113 16.20 -1.01 -11.57
N ASN A 114 16.27 0.08 -10.79
CA ASN A 114 15.47 0.23 -9.59
C ASN A 114 13.97 0.13 -9.93
N HIS A 115 13.25 -0.75 -9.23
CA HIS A 115 11.83 -1.00 -9.44
C HIS A 115 11.07 -1.18 -8.13
N ILE A 116 9.75 -1.08 -8.21
CA ILE A 116 8.84 -1.67 -7.22
C ILE A 116 8.25 -2.95 -7.79
N SER A 117 8.11 -3.96 -6.94
CA SER A 117 7.58 -5.27 -7.32
C SER A 117 6.21 -5.51 -6.70
N PHE A 118 5.28 -6.04 -7.48
CA PHE A 118 3.97 -6.48 -7.03
C PHE A 118 3.80 -7.98 -7.24
N GLN A 119 3.25 -8.63 -6.22
CA GLN A 119 2.76 -9.99 -6.34
C GLN A 119 1.46 -10.01 -7.16
N CYS A 120 1.31 -11.02 -8.03
CA CYS A 120 0.04 -11.30 -8.68
C CYS A 120 -0.44 -12.75 -8.43
N GLU A 121 -1.72 -12.99 -8.70
CA GLU A 121 -2.31 -14.34 -8.63
C GLU A 121 -2.14 -15.12 -9.95
N SER A 122 -1.98 -14.41 -11.08
CA SER A 122 -1.85 -15.02 -12.40
C SER A 122 -1.06 -14.12 -13.35
N MET A 123 0.15 -14.57 -13.70
CA MET A 123 1.00 -13.89 -14.70
C MET A 123 0.30 -13.77 -16.05
N ALA A 124 -0.37 -14.82 -16.50
CA ALA A 124 -1.08 -14.83 -17.78
C ALA A 124 -2.20 -13.78 -17.87
N LEU A 125 -2.92 -13.51 -16.76
CA LEU A 125 -3.92 -12.45 -16.74
C LEU A 125 -3.29 -11.05 -16.80
N VAL A 126 -2.12 -10.88 -16.18
CA VAL A 126 -1.36 -9.63 -16.21
C VAL A 126 -0.83 -9.38 -17.63
N GLU A 127 -0.18 -10.36 -18.25
CA GLU A 127 0.32 -10.29 -19.64
C GLU A 127 -0.80 -9.86 -20.59
N LYS A 128 -1.93 -10.57 -20.56
CA LYS A 128 -3.10 -10.25 -21.38
C LYS A 128 -3.58 -8.81 -21.17
N LYS A 129 -3.54 -8.29 -19.94
CA LYS A 129 -3.97 -6.91 -19.64
C LYS A 129 -2.97 -5.88 -20.16
N LEU A 130 -1.67 -6.16 -20.08
CA LEU A 130 -0.64 -5.28 -20.65
C LEU A 130 -0.79 -5.21 -22.19
N ASP A 131 -1.03 -6.36 -22.84
CA ASP A 131 -1.31 -6.42 -24.28
C ASP A 131 -2.55 -5.60 -24.66
N GLU A 132 -3.66 -5.76 -23.94
CA GLU A 132 -4.90 -5.00 -24.18
C GLU A 132 -4.71 -3.47 -24.04
N LEU A 133 -3.79 -3.07 -23.16
CA LEU A 133 -3.46 -1.67 -22.90
C LEU A 133 -2.34 -1.15 -23.81
N ASN A 134 -1.75 -2.00 -24.66
CA ASN A 134 -0.58 -1.69 -25.49
C ASN A 134 0.61 -1.16 -24.67
N ILE A 135 0.88 -1.80 -23.52
CA ILE A 135 2.04 -1.50 -22.68
C ILE A 135 3.15 -2.48 -23.03
N ASP A 136 4.28 -1.97 -23.50
CA ASP A 136 5.46 -2.78 -23.76
C ASP A 136 6.01 -3.37 -22.46
N TYR A 137 6.34 -4.65 -22.48
CA TYR A 137 6.93 -5.35 -21.35
C TYR A 137 7.96 -6.39 -21.81
N ILE A 138 8.81 -6.83 -20.89
CA ILE A 138 9.66 -8.00 -21.07
C ILE A 138 9.38 -9.03 -19.98
N GLN A 139 9.60 -10.29 -20.31
CA GLN A 139 9.42 -11.41 -19.40
C GLN A 139 10.77 -12.06 -19.10
N GLN A 140 10.95 -12.46 -17.84
CA GLN A 140 12.08 -13.25 -17.40
C GLN A 140 11.59 -14.42 -16.54
N ARG A 141 12.30 -15.55 -16.63
CA ARG A 141 12.10 -16.69 -15.73
C ARG A 141 13.40 -16.97 -14.97
N VAL A 142 13.27 -17.14 -13.66
CA VAL A 142 14.33 -17.57 -12.75
C VAL A 142 14.02 -18.98 -12.28
N GLU A 143 15.05 -19.83 -12.25
CA GLU A 143 14.97 -21.19 -11.73
C GLU A 143 15.95 -21.33 -10.56
N GLU A 144 15.47 -21.78 -9.41
CA GLU A 144 16.28 -22.09 -8.23
C GLU A 144 15.77 -23.39 -7.60
N GLY A 145 16.61 -24.42 -7.56
CA GLY A 145 16.25 -25.70 -6.94
C GLY A 145 15.00 -26.38 -7.53
N GLY A 146 14.70 -26.17 -8.81
CA GLY A 146 13.50 -26.68 -9.48
C GLY A 146 12.22 -25.87 -9.21
N ILE A 147 12.32 -24.73 -8.53
CA ILE A 147 11.24 -23.76 -8.38
C ILE A 147 11.39 -22.71 -9.47
N TYR A 148 10.29 -22.39 -10.16
CA TYR A 148 10.24 -21.36 -11.18
C TYR A 148 9.58 -20.09 -10.65
N VAL A 149 10.22 -18.96 -10.94
CA VAL A 149 9.69 -17.62 -10.72
C VAL A 149 9.63 -16.91 -12.06
N ASP A 150 8.45 -16.37 -12.37
CA ASP A 150 8.19 -15.55 -13.53
C ASP A 150 8.13 -14.09 -13.12
N GLN A 151 8.73 -13.24 -13.94
CA GLN A 151 8.83 -11.81 -13.75
C GLN A 151 8.40 -11.10 -15.04
N LEU A 152 7.61 -10.03 -14.90
CA LEU A 152 7.29 -9.11 -15.98
C LEU A 152 7.77 -7.72 -15.59
N PHE A 153 8.45 -7.04 -16.52
CA PHE A 153 8.97 -5.70 -16.31
C PHE A 153 8.37 -4.74 -17.35
N PHE A 154 7.90 -3.59 -16.90
CA PHE A 154 7.39 -2.51 -17.75
C PHE A 154 7.56 -1.16 -17.05
N HIS A 155 7.39 -0.07 -17.79
CA HIS A 155 7.50 1.28 -17.25
C HIS A 155 6.15 1.88 -16.88
N ASP A 156 6.18 2.79 -15.90
CA ASP A 156 5.16 3.83 -15.76
C ASP A 156 5.33 4.93 -16.85
N PRO A 157 4.46 5.96 -16.89
CA PRO A 157 4.53 7.01 -17.91
C PRO A 157 5.86 7.80 -17.93
N ASP A 158 6.59 7.82 -16.82
CA ASP A 158 7.83 8.58 -16.64
C ASP A 158 9.09 7.69 -16.68
N GLY A 159 8.95 6.40 -16.98
CA GLY A 159 10.07 5.47 -17.11
C GLY A 159 10.51 4.82 -15.80
N PHE A 160 9.71 4.92 -14.73
CA PHE A 160 9.94 4.16 -13.50
C PHE A 160 9.58 2.70 -13.71
N MET A 161 10.48 1.80 -13.32
CA MET A 161 10.34 0.37 -13.57
C MET A 161 9.36 -0.28 -12.58
N ILE A 162 8.44 -1.07 -13.11
CA ILE A 162 7.49 -1.88 -12.34
C ILE A 162 7.75 -3.34 -12.66
N GLU A 163 7.87 -4.14 -11.61
CA GLU A 163 7.96 -5.60 -11.70
C GLU A 163 6.65 -6.24 -11.24
N ILE A 164 6.19 -7.25 -11.96
CA ILE A 164 5.21 -8.21 -11.46
C ILE A 164 5.92 -9.55 -11.29
N CYS A 165 5.92 -10.09 -10.08
CA CYS A 165 6.64 -11.32 -9.75
C CYS A 165 5.74 -12.30 -8.99
N ASN A 166 5.90 -13.60 -9.21
CA ASN A 166 5.41 -14.66 -8.32
C ASN A 166 6.51 -15.16 -7.35
N CYS A 167 7.28 -14.21 -6.82
CA CYS A 167 8.48 -14.45 -6.02
C CYS A 167 8.18 -15.19 -4.69
N ASP A 168 6.92 -15.22 -4.25
CA ASP A 168 6.48 -16.00 -3.08
C ASP A 168 6.59 -17.52 -3.28
N ASN A 169 6.84 -17.98 -4.51
CA ASN A 169 7.22 -19.36 -4.80
C ASN A 169 8.59 -19.73 -4.18
N LEU A 170 9.50 -18.77 -4.03
CA LEU A 170 10.83 -19.03 -3.46
C LEU A 170 10.80 -18.95 -1.93
N PRO A 171 11.45 -19.89 -1.22
CA PRO A 171 11.60 -19.79 0.22
C PRO A 171 12.52 -18.62 0.59
N VAL A 172 12.08 -17.77 1.53
CA VAL A 172 12.94 -16.73 2.11
C VAL A 172 13.86 -17.38 3.14
N ILE A 173 15.12 -17.58 2.76
CA ILE A 173 16.15 -18.19 3.61
C ILE A 173 17.13 -17.11 4.08
N PRO A 174 17.16 -16.76 5.38
CA PRO A 174 18.12 -15.79 5.91
C PRO A 174 19.56 -16.27 5.75
N LEU A 175 20.44 -15.39 5.27
CA LEU A 175 21.87 -15.68 5.21
C LEU A 175 22.50 -15.52 6.61
N ARG A 176 23.05 -16.62 7.15
CA ARG A 176 23.72 -16.76 8.47
C ARG A 176 22.83 -16.49 9.70
N GLY A 177 22.39 -17.54 10.38
CA GLY A 177 21.95 -17.50 11.80
C GLY A 177 20.80 -16.55 12.16
N GLY A 178 20.21 -15.85 11.18
CA GLY A 178 18.99 -15.06 11.36
C GLY A 178 17.80 -15.98 11.61
N GLU A 179 16.90 -15.53 12.47
CA GLU A 179 15.63 -16.23 12.71
C GLU A 179 14.86 -16.40 11.40
N GLN A 180 14.14 -17.52 11.26
CA GLN A 180 13.34 -17.78 10.06
C GLN A 180 12.35 -16.64 9.85
N VAL A 181 12.42 -16.02 8.65
CA VAL A 181 11.47 -14.98 8.26
C VAL A 181 10.15 -15.65 7.90
N MET A 182 9.15 -15.51 8.78
CA MET A 182 7.79 -15.94 8.48
C MET A 182 7.22 -15.04 7.38
N VAL A 183 7.10 -15.58 6.16
CA VAL A 183 6.35 -14.93 5.08
C VAL A 183 4.86 -15.07 5.39
N CYS A 184 4.30 -14.08 6.10
CA CYS A 184 2.87 -14.04 6.36
C CYS A 184 2.15 -13.64 5.06
N LYS A 185 1.39 -14.56 4.46
CA LYS A 185 0.47 -14.20 3.36
C LYS A 185 -0.46 -13.12 3.89
N ARG A 186 -0.41 -11.90 3.31
CA ARG A 186 -1.32 -10.82 3.66
C ARG A 186 -2.75 -11.29 3.36
N VAL A 187 -3.49 -11.71 4.38
CA VAL A 187 -4.92 -11.97 4.28
C VAL A 187 -5.60 -10.61 4.08
N ASN A 188 -6.29 -10.46 2.95
CA ASN A 188 -7.01 -9.25 2.60
C ASN A 188 -8.25 -9.13 3.51
N LEU A 189 -8.07 -8.62 4.73
CA LEU A 189 -9.19 -8.27 5.60
C LEU A 189 -9.79 -6.97 5.07
N GLY A 190 -10.98 -7.08 4.46
CA GLY A 190 -11.72 -5.97 3.90
C GLY A 190 -11.77 -4.77 4.85
N ILE A 191 -11.35 -3.61 4.35
CA ILE A 191 -11.39 -2.34 5.06
C ILE A 191 -12.87 -1.99 5.30
N MET A 192 -13.30 -1.95 6.57
CA MET A 192 -14.59 -1.36 6.92
C MET A 192 -14.58 0.15 6.59
N PRO A 193 -15.68 0.73 6.09
CA PRO A 193 -15.69 2.13 5.69
C PRO A 193 -15.51 3.06 6.89
N GLN A 194 -14.52 3.95 6.79
CA GLN A 194 -14.28 5.05 7.74
C GLN A 194 -15.33 6.16 7.55
N GLN A 195 -16.60 5.87 7.83
CA GLN A 195 -17.63 6.91 7.97
C GLN A 195 -17.73 7.32 9.44
N LYS A 196 -16.83 8.21 9.88
CA LYS A 196 -17.02 9.09 11.06
C LYS A 196 -15.80 10.00 11.27
N LEU A 197 -15.53 10.90 10.33
CA LEU A 197 -14.69 12.09 10.56
C LEU A 197 -15.02 13.27 9.64
N ALA A 198 -16.15 13.22 8.91
CA ALA A 198 -16.58 14.31 8.02
C ALA A 198 -17.54 15.32 8.68
N MET A 199 -18.02 15.09 9.91
CA MET A 199 -19.06 15.94 10.54
C MET A 199 -18.52 17.03 11.48
N GLN A 200 -17.23 17.39 11.43
CA GLN A 200 -16.68 18.43 12.31
C GLN A 200 -16.09 19.65 11.58
N TYR A 201 -16.19 19.69 10.24
CA TYR A 201 -15.72 20.84 9.43
C TYR A 201 -16.81 21.44 8.52
N ALA A 202 -18.09 21.13 8.75
CA ALA A 202 -19.20 21.61 7.94
C ALA A 202 -20.06 22.70 8.64
N SER A 203 -19.54 23.40 9.65
CA SER A 203 -20.35 24.36 10.42
C SER A 203 -19.67 25.71 10.67
N THR A 204 -18.88 26.22 9.72
CA THR A 204 -18.46 27.63 9.71
C THR A 204 -18.23 28.12 8.28
N GLU A 205 -19.31 28.24 7.49
CA GLU A 205 -19.34 29.13 6.32
C GLU A 205 -20.79 29.37 5.89
N GLU A 206 -21.53 30.11 6.72
CA GLU A 206 -22.71 30.85 6.29
C GLU A 206 -22.56 32.28 6.80
N SER A 207 -22.22 33.22 5.91
CA SER A 207 -22.90 34.53 5.84
C SER A 207 -22.30 35.42 4.75
N HIS A 208 -23.22 36.04 4.00
CA HIS A 208 -23.05 37.19 3.10
C HIS A 208 -22.59 36.95 1.66
N ILE A 209 -23.56 36.52 0.83
CA ILE A 209 -23.73 37.05 -0.52
C ILE A 209 -24.95 37.98 -0.48
N THR A 210 -24.75 39.27 -0.74
CA THR A 210 -25.82 40.22 -1.08
C THR A 210 -25.58 40.74 -2.49
N CYS A 211 -26.55 40.53 -3.37
CA CYS A 211 -26.66 41.18 -4.66
C CYS A 211 -26.93 42.68 -4.50
N ALA A 212 -26.18 43.49 -5.25
CA ALA A 212 -26.64 44.71 -5.93
C ALA A 212 -25.70 44.98 -7.11
#